data_AF-A0A8C6TKV2-F1
#
_entry.id   AF-A0A8C6TKV2-F1
#
_cell.length_a   1.000
_cell.length_b   1.000
_cell.length_c   1.000
_cell.angle_alpha   90.00
_cell.angle_beta   90.00
_cell.angle_gamma   90.00
#
_symmetry.space_group_name_H-M   'P 1'
#
loop_
_entity.id
_entity.type
_entity.pdbx_description
1 polymer ?
#
loop_
_entity_poly.entity_id
_entity_poly.type
_entity_poly.pdbx_seq_one_letter_code
_entity_poly.pdbx_strand_id
1 'polypeptide(L)'
;EEIYGLRGDIQSEGEIYCVWTCGGSIEVVPCSKIAHIARNALRVAEVWMDEYKHNVNLAWNIPFKDHGIDIGDVSERKKLRERLKCKPFKWYLENVYPKLDPLDDLVGYGGVSKKNLCMDQGPQPGHTPIAYHCYYYAPQVIQYVFYRTNGEFYIGGIKSHKYEDNRCLTDQGNKETEPGLFHCKEAMQKGMSIHWDFSQRNKRCLEIHKNKLVIQECTGQRWEIKNVIKDF
;
A
#
# COMPACT_ATOMS: atom_id res chain seq x y z
N GLU A 1 -20.50 -1.33 16.65
CA GLU A 1 -20.32 -0.38 15.53
C GLU A 1 -19.14 -0.83 14.69
N GLU A 2 -19.40 -1.77 13.77
CA GLU A 2 -18.39 -2.27 12.83
C GLU A 2 -18.46 -1.40 11.58
N ILE A 3 -17.48 -0.51 11.41
CA ILE A 3 -17.18 0.06 10.10
C ILE A 3 -16.53 -1.09 9.32
N TYR A 4 -17.36 -1.86 8.62
CA TYR A 4 -16.90 -2.92 7.74
C TYR A 4 -15.87 -2.36 6.78
N GLY A 5 -14.73 -3.06 6.71
CA GLY A 5 -13.51 -2.59 6.08
C GLY A 5 -13.69 -2.08 4.65
N LEU A 6 -12.77 -1.19 4.28
CA LEU A 6 -12.54 -0.55 2.99
C LEU A 6 -12.42 -1.58 1.84
N ARG A 7 -13.54 -2.20 1.47
CA ARG A 7 -13.72 -2.99 0.26
C ARG A 7 -14.93 -2.41 -0.48
N GLY A 8 -14.82 -1.14 -0.84
CA GLY A 8 -15.84 -0.39 -1.56
C GLY A 8 -15.51 1.10 -1.67
N ASP A 9 -14.95 1.48 -2.81
CA ASP A 9 -15.18 2.73 -3.56
C ASP A 9 -14.83 4.11 -2.95
N ILE A 10 -13.73 4.68 -3.46
CA ILE A 10 -13.25 6.05 -3.18
C ILE A 10 -14.14 7.17 -3.79
N GLN A 11 -15.14 6.85 -4.64
CA GLN A 11 -15.93 7.90 -5.32
C GLN A 11 -17.07 8.49 -4.47
N SER A 12 -17.64 7.72 -3.53
CA SER A 12 -18.55 8.26 -2.51
C SER A 12 -17.80 9.01 -1.40
N GLU A 13 -16.47 8.90 -1.36
CA GLU A 13 -15.66 9.48 -0.29
C GLU A 13 -15.53 11.01 -0.36
N GLY A 14 -15.72 11.64 -1.53
CA GLY A 14 -15.62 13.11 -1.65
C GLY A 14 -16.68 13.87 -0.88
N GLU A 15 -17.92 13.37 -0.93
CA GLU A 15 -19.01 13.88 -0.11
C GLU A 15 -18.82 13.48 1.35
N ILE A 16 -18.26 12.29 1.61
CA ILE A 16 -17.98 11.83 2.97
C ILE A 16 -16.99 12.76 3.68
N TYR A 17 -15.85 13.05 3.06
CA TYR A 17 -14.84 13.93 3.63
C TYR A 17 -15.35 15.36 3.76
N CYS A 18 -16.10 15.86 2.78
CA CYS A 18 -16.78 17.16 2.86
C CYS A 18 -17.72 17.22 4.08
N VAL A 19 -18.62 16.24 4.22
CA VAL A 19 -19.61 16.22 5.31
C VAL A 19 -18.91 16.20 6.66
N TRP A 20 -17.96 15.28 6.88
CA TRP A 20 -17.24 15.19 8.16
C TRP A 20 -16.39 16.43 8.47
N THR A 21 -15.64 16.95 7.49
CA THR A 21 -14.73 18.08 7.73
C THR A 21 -15.46 19.42 7.80
N CYS A 22 -16.66 19.54 7.23
CA CYS A 22 -17.45 20.77 7.25
C CYS A 22 -18.60 20.76 8.27
N GLY A 23 -18.68 19.77 9.17
CA GLY A 23 -19.56 19.79 10.35
C GLY A 23 -20.86 18.99 10.27
N GLY A 24 -21.02 18.11 9.27
CA GLY A 24 -22.10 17.12 9.24
C GLY A 24 -21.67 15.74 9.75
N SER A 25 -22.57 14.76 9.64
CA SER A 25 -22.35 13.36 10.01
C SER A 25 -22.92 12.41 8.96
N ILE A 26 -22.48 11.15 8.98
CA ILE A 26 -22.86 10.14 7.98
C ILE A 26 -23.29 8.86 8.69
N GLU A 27 -24.40 8.30 8.22
CA GLU A 27 -24.95 7.04 8.70
C GLU A 27 -25.13 6.08 7.52
N VAL A 28 -24.68 4.83 7.70
CA VAL A 28 -24.91 3.77 6.71
C VAL A 28 -26.26 3.13 7.01
N VAL A 29 -27.17 3.15 6.03
CA VAL A 29 -28.50 2.53 6.13
C VAL A 29 -28.51 1.22 5.31
N PRO A 30 -28.35 0.04 5.93
CA PRO A 30 -28.11 -1.22 5.21
C PRO A 30 -29.24 -1.69 4.28
N CYS A 31 -30.44 -1.14 4.45
CA CYS A 31 -31.63 -1.47 3.66
C CYS A 31 -31.66 -0.77 2.28
N SER A 32 -30.79 0.20 2.02
CA SER A 32 -30.70 0.92 0.75
C SER A 32 -29.55 0.36 -0.09
N LYS A 33 -29.82 -0.13 -1.31
CA LYS A 33 -28.81 -0.69 -2.22
C LYS A 33 -28.81 0.06 -3.55
N ILE A 34 -27.67 0.64 -3.91
CA ILE A 34 -27.45 1.36 -5.18
C ILE A 34 -26.11 0.89 -5.77
N ALA A 35 -26.04 0.73 -7.09
CA ALA A 35 -24.80 0.38 -7.79
C ALA A 35 -23.98 1.64 -8.11
N HIS A 36 -22.66 1.60 -7.84
CA HIS A 36 -21.74 2.73 -8.02
C HIS A 36 -20.76 2.52 -9.18
N ILE A 37 -20.44 3.62 -9.88
CA ILE A 37 -19.36 3.71 -10.86
C ILE A 37 -18.24 4.53 -10.22
N ALA A 38 -16.98 4.06 -10.28
CA ALA A 38 -15.78 4.62 -9.64
C ALA A 38 -14.81 5.26 -10.67
N ARG A 39 -14.52 6.57 -10.56
CA ARG A 39 -13.86 7.41 -11.57
C ARG A 39 -13.34 8.79 -11.11
N ASN A 40 -13.42 9.19 -9.83
CA ASN A 40 -12.98 10.55 -9.41
C ASN A 40 -12.14 10.63 -8.10
N ALA A 41 -11.47 9.55 -7.71
CA ALA A 41 -10.69 9.48 -6.47
C ALA A 41 -9.60 10.55 -6.33
N LEU A 42 -8.82 10.78 -7.39
CA LEU A 42 -7.72 11.75 -7.38
C LEU A 42 -8.20 13.19 -7.23
N ARG A 43 -9.37 13.54 -7.79
CA ARG A 43 -9.99 14.86 -7.62
C ARG A 43 -10.43 15.09 -6.18
N VAL A 44 -10.98 14.06 -5.54
CA VAL A 44 -11.37 14.11 -4.13
C VAL A 44 -10.14 14.30 -3.26
N ALA A 45 -9.09 13.52 -3.48
CA ALA A 45 -7.85 13.60 -2.74
C ALA A 45 -7.22 15.00 -2.84
N GLU A 46 -7.19 15.58 -4.04
CA GLU A 46 -6.64 16.91 -4.28
C GLU A 46 -7.40 18.04 -3.57
N VAL A 47 -8.69 17.86 -3.29
CA VAL A 47 -9.51 18.87 -2.61
C VAL A 47 -9.55 18.68 -1.10
N TRP A 48 -9.61 17.42 -0.63
CA TRP A 48 -10.00 17.11 0.76
C TRP A 48 -8.94 16.41 1.59
N MET A 49 -7.91 15.80 0.98
CA MET A 49 -6.96 14.95 1.71
C MET A 49 -5.63 15.64 2.06
N ASP A 50 -5.47 16.93 1.78
CA ASP A 50 -4.27 17.72 2.14
C ASP A 50 -2.96 17.00 1.75
N GLU A 51 -1.96 16.93 2.65
CA GLU A 51 -0.73 16.16 2.41
C GLU A 51 -0.94 14.64 2.30
N TYR A 52 -2.08 14.11 2.76
CA TYR A 52 -2.39 12.67 2.79
C TYR A 52 -2.92 12.12 1.46
N LYS A 53 -3.04 12.96 0.43
CA LYS A 53 -3.49 12.54 -0.92
C LYS A 53 -2.64 11.42 -1.53
N HIS A 54 -1.38 11.29 -1.11
CA HIS A 54 -0.47 10.22 -1.52
C HIS A 54 -1.02 8.81 -1.19
N ASN A 55 -1.93 8.67 -0.22
CA ASN A 55 -2.61 7.41 0.07
C ASN A 55 -3.44 6.89 -1.12
N VAL A 56 -4.02 7.79 -1.92
CA VAL A 56 -4.71 7.41 -3.16
C VAL A 56 -3.71 6.94 -4.21
N ASN A 57 -2.54 7.59 -4.30
CA ASN A 57 -1.46 7.17 -5.19
C ASN A 57 -0.95 5.76 -4.84
N LEU A 58 -0.81 5.45 -3.54
CA LEU A 58 -0.45 4.12 -3.05
C LEU A 58 -1.51 3.08 -3.44
N ALA A 59 -2.79 3.36 -3.15
CA ALA A 59 -3.90 2.45 -3.46
C ALA A 59 -4.00 2.15 -4.96
N TRP A 60 -3.69 3.12 -5.81
CA TRP A 60 -3.74 3.01 -7.27
C TRP A 60 -2.40 2.57 -7.89
N ASN A 61 -1.36 2.41 -7.07
CA ASN A 61 0.01 2.05 -7.49
C ASN A 61 0.57 2.96 -8.61
N ILE A 62 0.34 4.27 -8.47
CA ILE A 62 0.86 5.32 -9.35
C ILE A 62 1.89 6.17 -8.61
N PRO A 63 2.89 6.77 -9.28
CA PRO A 63 3.84 7.66 -8.65
C PRO A 63 3.18 8.83 -7.88
N PHE A 64 3.85 9.34 -6.85
CA PHE A 64 3.37 10.50 -6.07
C PHE A 64 3.41 11.81 -6.84
N LYS A 65 4.29 11.91 -7.84
CA LYS A 65 4.45 13.06 -8.73
C LYS A 65 4.47 12.59 -10.18
N ASP A 66 4.04 13.45 -11.09
CA ASP A 66 4.18 13.26 -12.53
C ASP A 66 3.59 11.94 -13.08
N HIS A 67 2.52 11.43 -12.45
CA HIS A 67 1.82 10.22 -12.87
C HIS A 67 1.01 10.39 -14.18
N GLY A 68 1.01 11.59 -14.79
CA GLY A 68 0.42 11.86 -16.11
C GLY A 68 -1.11 11.79 -16.19
N ILE A 69 -1.82 11.70 -15.05
CA ILE A 69 -3.28 11.67 -15.02
C ILE A 69 -3.77 13.10 -14.89
N ASP A 70 -4.48 13.57 -15.90
CA ASP A 70 -5.19 14.85 -15.84
C ASP A 70 -6.44 14.70 -14.96
N ILE A 71 -6.42 15.38 -13.81
CA ILE A 71 -7.54 15.43 -12.88
C ILE A 71 -8.51 16.57 -13.20
N GLY A 72 -8.19 17.45 -14.16
CA GLY A 72 -8.94 18.65 -14.51
C GLY A 72 -8.94 19.73 -13.42
N ASP A 73 -9.65 20.83 -13.65
CA ASP A 73 -9.74 21.93 -12.69
C ASP A 73 -10.57 21.56 -11.44
N VAL A 74 -10.04 21.90 -10.27
CA VAL A 74 -10.64 21.70 -8.93
C VAL A 74 -10.76 23.01 -8.13
N SER A 75 -10.46 24.16 -8.75
CA SER A 75 -10.42 25.47 -8.10
C SER A 75 -11.73 25.83 -7.40
N GLU A 76 -12.87 25.60 -8.05
CA GLU A 76 -14.19 25.88 -7.46
C GLU A 76 -14.49 25.02 -6.22
N ARG A 77 -13.99 23.78 -6.17
CA ARG A 77 -14.15 22.90 -5.02
C ARG A 77 -13.24 23.31 -3.86
N LYS A 78 -12.01 23.78 -4.14
CA LYS A 78 -11.11 24.36 -3.13
C LYS A 78 -11.70 25.63 -2.50
N LYS A 79 -12.22 26.56 -3.33
CA LYS A 79 -12.94 27.76 -2.84
C LYS A 79 -14.15 27.41 -1.99
N LEU A 80 -14.89 26.37 -2.36
CA LEU A 80 -16.03 25.90 -1.55
C LEU A 80 -15.57 25.44 -0.15
N ARG A 81 -14.52 24.63 -0.08
CA ARG A 81 -13.94 24.17 1.19
C ARG A 81 -13.50 25.33 2.09
N GLU A 82 -12.87 26.35 1.50
CA GLU A 82 -12.47 27.58 2.20
C GLU A 82 -13.67 28.37 2.72
N ARG A 83 -14.70 28.60 1.89
CA ARG A 83 -15.92 29.32 2.29
C ARG A 83 -16.64 28.65 3.45
N LEU A 84 -16.69 27.31 3.45
CA LEU A 84 -17.32 26.52 4.50
C LEU A 84 -16.43 26.36 5.75
N LYS A 85 -15.20 26.88 5.74
CA LYS A 85 -14.24 26.79 6.85
C LYS A 85 -14.05 25.35 7.35
N CYS A 86 -13.96 24.41 6.41
CA CYS A 86 -13.83 23.00 6.74
C CYS A 86 -12.50 22.71 7.42
N LYS A 87 -12.51 21.71 8.30
CA LYS A 87 -11.34 21.25 9.06
C LYS A 87 -10.28 20.62 8.14
N PRO A 88 -9.00 20.61 8.55
CA PRO A 88 -7.96 19.88 7.82
C PRO A 88 -8.18 18.37 7.90
N PHE A 89 -7.66 17.63 6.91
CA PHE A 89 -7.79 16.17 6.85
C PHE A 89 -7.13 15.46 8.04
N LYS A 90 -6.06 16.05 8.58
CA LYS A 90 -5.45 15.58 9.83
C LYS A 90 -6.48 15.48 10.98
N TRP A 91 -7.39 16.45 11.09
CA TRP A 91 -8.47 16.39 12.08
C TRP A 91 -9.38 15.19 11.84
N TYR A 92 -9.70 14.88 10.58
CA TYR A 92 -10.50 13.70 10.22
C TYR A 92 -9.80 12.40 10.66
N LEU A 93 -8.51 12.26 10.39
CA LEU A 93 -7.73 11.10 10.83
C LEU A 93 -7.69 10.98 12.36
N GLU A 94 -7.58 12.08 13.09
CA GLU A 94 -7.49 12.06 14.55
C GLU A 94 -8.85 11.85 15.25
N ASN A 95 -9.95 12.33 14.66
CA ASN A 95 -11.24 12.42 15.35
C ASN A 95 -12.33 11.52 14.75
N VAL A 96 -12.25 11.21 13.46
CA VAL A 96 -13.26 10.40 12.75
C VAL A 96 -12.73 9.01 12.46
N TYR A 97 -11.48 8.90 12.00
CA TYR A 97 -10.89 7.61 11.61
C TYR A 97 -9.49 7.33 12.20
N PRO A 98 -9.32 7.33 13.54
CA PRO A 98 -8.01 7.17 14.21
C PRO A 98 -7.34 5.80 14.01
N LYS A 99 -8.13 4.82 13.57
CA LYS A 99 -7.69 3.45 13.30
C LYS A 99 -6.93 3.31 11.98
N LEU A 100 -7.02 4.28 11.08
CA LEU A 100 -6.32 4.25 9.79
C LEU A 100 -4.80 4.33 10.00
N ASP A 101 -4.05 3.45 9.35
CA ASP A 101 -2.59 3.55 9.22
C ASP A 101 -2.25 4.45 8.01
N PRO A 102 -1.60 5.62 8.24
CA PRO A 102 -1.28 6.55 7.17
C PRO A 102 -0.07 6.13 6.30
N LEU A 103 0.70 5.10 6.69
CA LEU A 103 1.86 4.59 5.95
C LEU A 103 2.92 5.66 5.56
N ASP A 104 3.12 6.66 6.42
CA ASP A 104 4.04 7.79 6.18
C ASP A 104 5.53 7.41 6.13
N ASP A 105 5.87 6.18 6.52
CA ASP A 105 7.23 5.66 6.64
C ASP A 105 7.62 4.71 5.50
N LEU A 106 6.93 4.81 4.36
CA LEU A 106 7.31 4.11 3.14
C LEU A 106 8.57 4.71 2.49
N VAL A 107 9.42 3.80 1.98
CA VAL A 107 10.62 4.11 1.19
C VAL A 107 10.33 3.88 -0.29
N GLY A 108 9.59 2.81 -0.62
CA GLY A 108 9.18 2.51 -1.99
C GLY A 108 8.05 1.49 -2.04
N TYR A 109 7.35 1.45 -3.17
CA TYR A 109 6.20 0.56 -3.39
C TYR A 109 5.98 0.20 -4.86
N GLY A 110 5.09 -0.77 -5.08
CA GLY A 110 4.69 -1.26 -6.39
C GLY A 110 5.41 -2.55 -6.76
N GLY A 111 5.66 -2.75 -8.06
CA GLY A 111 6.37 -3.94 -8.52
C GLY A 111 7.86 -3.89 -8.14
N VAL A 112 8.36 -4.96 -7.52
CA VAL A 112 9.80 -5.15 -7.27
C VAL A 112 10.31 -6.21 -8.23
N SER A 113 11.28 -5.85 -9.06
CA SER A 113 11.66 -6.64 -10.22
C SER A 113 13.16 -6.79 -10.42
N LYS A 114 13.54 -7.87 -11.11
CA LYS A 114 14.86 -8.08 -11.70
C LYS A 114 14.63 -8.44 -13.17
N LYS A 115 14.99 -7.53 -14.08
CA LYS A 115 14.66 -7.67 -15.52
C LYS A 115 13.14 -7.80 -15.69
N ASN A 116 12.66 -8.91 -16.26
CA ASN A 116 11.23 -9.14 -16.52
C ASN A 116 10.53 -10.00 -15.46
N LEU A 117 11.22 -10.32 -14.36
CA LEU A 117 10.65 -11.10 -13.25
C LEU A 117 10.34 -10.18 -12.08
N CYS A 118 9.08 -10.19 -11.65
CA CYS A 118 8.57 -9.47 -10.51
C CYS A 118 8.37 -10.41 -9.33
N MET A 119 8.59 -9.88 -8.13
CA MET A 119 8.15 -10.49 -6.90
C MET A 119 6.63 -10.52 -6.87
N ASP A 120 6.08 -11.69 -6.58
CA ASP A 120 4.65 -11.95 -6.59
C ASP A 120 4.28 -12.74 -5.32
N GLN A 121 3.13 -12.41 -4.76
CA GLN A 121 2.59 -13.07 -3.58
C GLN A 121 2.38 -14.58 -3.77
N GLY A 122 2.18 -15.02 -5.02
CA GLY A 122 1.85 -16.41 -5.34
C GLY A 122 0.41 -16.79 -4.98
N PRO A 123 0.05 -18.06 -5.19
CA PRO A 123 -1.30 -18.56 -4.96
C PRO A 123 -1.70 -18.48 -3.48
N GLN A 124 -2.98 -18.19 -3.23
CA GLN A 124 -3.59 -18.30 -1.90
C GLN A 124 -4.52 -19.52 -1.86
N PRO A 125 -4.48 -20.36 -0.81
CA PRO A 125 -3.61 -20.29 0.37
C PRO A 125 -2.16 -20.71 0.06
N GLY A 126 -1.18 -19.96 0.58
CA GLY A 126 0.24 -20.21 0.36
C GLY A 126 1.12 -19.24 1.15
N HIS A 127 2.30 -19.69 1.59
CA HIS A 127 3.25 -18.94 2.41
C HIS A 127 4.62 -18.75 1.74
N THR A 128 4.75 -19.09 0.46
CA THR A 128 5.99 -18.92 -0.29
C THR A 128 5.74 -17.94 -1.43
N PRO A 129 6.33 -16.74 -1.42
CA PRO A 129 6.24 -15.82 -2.54
C PRO A 129 7.01 -16.37 -3.73
N ILE A 130 6.65 -15.95 -4.94
CA ILE A 130 7.23 -16.45 -6.18
C ILE A 130 7.84 -15.31 -7.01
N ALA A 131 8.74 -15.68 -7.93
CA ALA A 131 9.15 -14.80 -9.00
C ALA A 131 8.31 -15.15 -10.23
N TYR A 132 7.56 -14.18 -10.75
CA TYR A 132 6.71 -14.40 -11.92
C TYR A 132 6.92 -13.28 -12.94
N HIS A 133 6.43 -13.48 -14.17
CA HIS A 133 6.53 -12.43 -15.17
C HIS A 133 5.81 -11.17 -14.67
N CYS A 134 6.39 -10.00 -14.90
CA CYS A 134 5.74 -8.75 -14.51
C CYS A 134 4.47 -8.52 -15.34
N TYR A 135 3.31 -8.48 -14.70
CA TYR A 135 2.04 -8.14 -15.34
C TYR A 135 1.62 -6.76 -14.87
N TYR A 136 1.95 -5.74 -15.65
CA TYR A 136 1.61 -4.36 -15.34
C TYR A 136 0.15 -3.99 -15.72
N TYR A 137 -0.65 -4.96 -16.16
CA TYR A 137 -2.03 -4.75 -16.62
C TYR A 137 -3.05 -5.12 -15.51
N ALA A 138 -3.88 -4.13 -15.14
CA ALA A 138 -4.95 -4.18 -14.15
C ALA A 138 -4.47 -4.22 -12.68
N PRO A 139 -5.28 -3.83 -11.66
CA PRO A 139 -4.84 -3.72 -10.27
C PRO A 139 -4.71 -5.11 -9.64
N GLN A 140 -3.77 -5.90 -10.12
CA GLN A 140 -3.40 -7.17 -9.54
C GLN A 140 -2.49 -6.88 -8.35
N VAL A 141 -3.13 -6.69 -7.20
CA VAL A 141 -2.51 -6.44 -5.88
C VAL A 141 -1.45 -7.50 -5.52
N ILE A 142 -1.44 -8.65 -6.20
CA ILE A 142 -0.49 -9.75 -5.98
C ILE A 142 0.98 -9.39 -6.30
N GLN A 143 1.23 -8.39 -7.17
CA GLN A 143 2.59 -7.90 -7.47
C GLN A 143 2.91 -6.61 -6.72
N TYR A 144 2.10 -6.22 -5.73
CA TYR A 144 2.36 -5.02 -4.94
C TYR A 144 3.28 -5.37 -3.79
N VAL A 145 4.36 -4.62 -3.73
CA VAL A 145 5.32 -4.69 -2.64
C VAL A 145 5.38 -3.32 -1.99
N PHE A 146 5.54 -3.29 -0.68
CA PHE A 146 5.70 -2.06 0.10
C PHE A 146 6.92 -2.24 1.00
N TYR A 147 7.88 -1.31 0.89
CA TYR A 147 9.08 -1.33 1.70
C TYR A 147 9.09 -0.12 2.64
N ARG A 148 9.25 -0.40 3.94
CA ARG A 148 9.20 0.60 5.01
C ARG A 148 10.59 0.95 5.52
N THR A 149 10.71 2.10 6.17
CA THR A 149 11.98 2.58 6.76
C THR A 149 12.55 1.68 7.85
N ASN A 150 11.74 0.83 8.48
CA ASN A 150 12.16 -0.16 9.47
C ASN A 150 12.68 -1.48 8.84
N GLY A 151 12.76 -1.56 7.50
CA GLY A 151 13.24 -2.73 6.78
C GLY A 151 12.16 -3.79 6.51
N GLU A 152 10.90 -3.55 6.87
CA GLU A 152 9.83 -4.51 6.58
C GLU A 152 9.42 -4.45 5.10
N PHE A 153 9.29 -5.63 4.50
CA PHE A 153 8.75 -5.84 3.16
C PHE A 153 7.38 -6.48 3.23
N TYR A 154 6.34 -5.77 2.81
CA TYR A 154 5.01 -6.34 2.65
C TYR A 154 4.80 -6.76 1.20
N ILE A 155 4.26 -7.96 0.99
CA ILE A 155 3.91 -8.46 -0.34
C ILE A 155 2.41 -8.73 -0.40
N GLY A 156 1.75 -8.17 -1.41
CA GLY A 156 0.31 -8.26 -1.63
C GLY A 156 -0.43 -7.02 -1.15
N GLY A 157 -1.67 -7.22 -0.71
CA GLY A 157 -2.54 -6.14 -0.26
C GLY A 157 -2.18 -5.68 1.13
N ILE A 158 -1.99 -4.37 1.29
CA ILE A 158 -1.83 -3.74 2.60
C ILE A 158 -3.17 -3.64 3.32
N LYS A 159 -3.10 -3.79 4.64
CA LYS A 159 -4.19 -3.56 5.57
C LYS A 159 -4.21 -2.10 5.98
N SER A 160 -5.40 -1.51 5.99
CA SER A 160 -5.58 -0.08 6.26
C SER A 160 -5.68 0.24 7.75
N HIS A 161 -5.93 -0.74 8.61
CA HIS A 161 -6.07 -0.51 10.05
C HIS A 161 -4.79 -0.86 10.82
N LYS A 162 -4.40 0.00 11.77
CA LYS A 162 -3.19 -0.15 12.60
C LYS A 162 -3.12 -1.47 13.38
N TYR A 163 -4.26 -2.09 13.67
CA TYR A 163 -4.32 -3.35 14.44
C TYR A 163 -4.29 -4.59 13.57
N GLU A 164 -4.61 -4.46 12.28
CA GLU A 164 -4.51 -5.56 11.33
C GLU A 164 -3.03 -5.88 11.06
N ASP A 165 -2.75 -7.14 10.75
CA ASP A 165 -1.39 -7.60 10.52
C ASP A 165 -1.16 -7.80 9.02
N ASN A 166 -0.14 -7.13 8.49
CA ASN A 166 0.30 -7.30 7.12
C ASN A 166 1.11 -8.60 6.97
N ARG A 167 1.37 -9.00 5.74
CA ARG A 167 2.20 -10.17 5.46
C ARG A 167 3.61 -9.72 5.11
N CYS A 168 4.57 -10.08 5.95
CA CYS A 168 5.99 -9.78 5.80
C CYS A 168 6.69 -10.88 5.01
N LEU A 169 7.59 -10.48 4.12
CA LEU A 169 8.62 -11.35 3.56
C LEU A 169 9.57 -11.79 4.68
N THR A 170 9.84 -13.08 4.79
CA THR A 170 10.62 -13.65 5.89
C THR A 170 11.78 -14.53 5.41
N ASP A 171 12.88 -14.52 6.18
CA ASP A 171 13.93 -15.54 6.14
C ASP A 171 13.74 -16.49 7.32
N GLN A 172 13.49 -17.76 7.02
CA GLN A 172 13.31 -18.83 8.01
C GLN A 172 14.65 -19.37 8.55
N GLY A 173 15.78 -19.03 7.91
CA GLY A 173 17.12 -19.35 8.38
C GLY A 173 17.75 -20.63 7.83
N ASN A 174 18.93 -20.97 8.38
CA ASN A 174 20.08 -21.76 7.88
C ASN A 174 19.89 -23.11 7.14
N LYS A 175 18.67 -23.55 6.82
CA LYS A 175 18.44 -24.71 5.93
C LYS A 175 17.39 -24.45 4.86
N GLU A 176 16.64 -23.36 4.97
CA GLU A 176 15.63 -23.01 4.00
C GLU A 176 16.17 -21.96 3.04
N THR A 177 16.10 -22.31 1.77
CA THR A 177 16.42 -21.41 0.66
C THR A 177 15.17 -20.71 0.14
N GLU A 178 13.97 -21.13 0.54
CA GLU A 178 12.74 -20.51 0.09
C GLU A 178 12.34 -19.39 1.05
N PRO A 179 12.05 -18.18 0.56
CA PRO A 179 11.52 -17.12 1.41
C PRO A 179 10.13 -17.49 1.92
N GLY A 180 9.80 -17.00 3.12
CA GLY A 180 8.46 -17.10 3.66
C GLY A 180 7.65 -15.82 3.44
N LEU A 181 6.34 -15.94 3.53
CA LEU A 181 5.38 -14.84 3.54
C LEU A 181 4.35 -15.11 4.62
N PHE A 182 4.56 -14.51 5.79
CA PHE A 182 3.77 -14.75 7.00
C PHE A 182 3.24 -13.44 7.57
N HIS A 183 2.22 -13.52 8.42
CA HIS A 183 1.81 -12.38 9.23
C HIS A 183 3.01 -11.87 10.04
N CYS A 184 3.26 -10.55 10.00
CA CYS A 184 4.48 -9.97 10.57
C CYS A 184 4.62 -10.31 12.07
N LYS A 185 3.53 -10.23 12.84
CA LYS A 185 3.52 -10.57 14.27
C LYS A 185 3.83 -12.05 14.50
N GLU A 186 3.28 -12.93 13.67
CA GLU A 186 3.53 -14.38 13.74
C GLU A 186 4.98 -14.71 13.41
N ALA A 187 5.53 -14.09 12.37
CA ALA A 187 6.91 -14.28 11.94
C ALA A 187 7.91 -13.90 13.04
N MET A 188 7.69 -12.75 13.69
CA MET A 188 8.51 -12.30 14.82
C MET A 188 8.44 -13.27 16.00
N GLN A 189 7.24 -13.76 16.35
CA GLN A 189 7.06 -14.75 17.43
C GLN A 189 7.78 -16.06 17.15
N LYS A 190 7.84 -16.48 15.88
CA LYS A 190 8.57 -17.66 15.43
C LYS A 190 10.08 -17.44 15.25
N GLY A 191 10.58 -16.24 15.52
CA GLY A 191 12.00 -15.91 15.39
C GLY A 191 12.49 -15.84 13.93
N MET A 192 11.59 -15.64 12.97
CA MET A 192 11.96 -15.43 11.56
C MET A 192 12.52 -14.01 11.39
N SER A 193 13.49 -13.85 10.49
CA SER A 193 13.96 -12.50 10.13
C SER A 193 12.97 -11.86 9.16
N ILE A 194 12.47 -10.68 9.51
CA ILE A 194 11.53 -9.90 8.68
C ILE A 194 12.09 -8.56 8.21
N HIS A 195 13.27 -8.19 8.73
CA HIS A 195 13.94 -6.95 8.40
C HIS A 195 14.94 -7.21 7.29
N TRP A 196 14.82 -6.41 6.23
CA TRP A 196 15.64 -6.45 5.04
C TRP A 196 16.28 -5.08 4.84
N ASP A 197 17.43 -5.08 4.19
CA ASP A 197 18.09 -3.87 3.74
C ASP A 197 18.54 -4.04 2.28
N PHE A 198 18.80 -2.94 1.59
CA PHE A 198 19.31 -2.95 0.22
C PHE A 198 20.84 -3.08 0.14
N SER A 199 21.49 -3.39 1.27
CA SER A 199 22.92 -3.63 1.33
C SER A 199 23.22 -5.10 1.11
N GLN A 200 24.30 -5.39 0.40
CA GLN A 200 24.81 -6.75 0.25
C GLN A 200 25.92 -7.05 1.26
N ARG A 201 25.93 -6.36 2.41
CA ARG A 201 26.92 -6.56 3.47
C ARG A 201 26.66 -7.86 4.23
N ASN A 202 25.41 -8.29 4.27
CA ASN A 202 24.99 -9.52 4.92
C ASN A 202 25.33 -10.72 4.02
N LYS A 203 25.52 -11.90 4.64
CA LYS A 203 25.89 -13.13 3.89
C LYS A 203 24.70 -13.81 3.20
N ARG A 204 23.47 -13.33 3.39
CA ARG A 204 22.24 -13.90 2.81
C ARG A 204 21.45 -12.80 2.12
N CYS A 205 21.10 -13.01 0.86
CA CYS A 205 20.34 -12.09 0.02
C CYS A 205 19.15 -12.80 -0.61
N LEU A 206 18.07 -12.06 -0.84
CA LEU A 206 16.96 -12.51 -1.67
C LEU A 206 17.32 -12.39 -3.14
N GLU A 207 17.33 -13.51 -3.85
CA GLU A 207 17.76 -13.61 -5.23
C GLU A 207 16.78 -14.39 -6.11
N ILE A 208 17.02 -14.34 -7.42
CA ILE A 208 16.31 -15.17 -8.40
C ILE A 208 17.27 -16.21 -8.95
N HIS A 209 16.98 -17.48 -8.68
CA HIS A 209 17.70 -18.63 -9.24
C HIS A 209 16.72 -19.55 -9.97
N LYS A 210 16.99 -19.88 -11.25
CA LYS A 210 16.11 -20.70 -12.11
C LYS A 210 14.63 -20.25 -12.06
N ASN A 211 14.40 -18.94 -12.16
CA ASN A 211 13.07 -18.30 -12.10
C ASN A 211 12.30 -18.53 -10.78
N LYS A 212 12.99 -18.86 -9.69
CA LYS A 212 12.40 -18.95 -8.34
C LYS A 212 13.06 -17.93 -7.42
N LEU A 213 12.27 -17.39 -6.48
CA LEU A 213 12.81 -16.60 -5.38
C LEU A 213 13.54 -17.54 -4.42
N VAL A 214 14.76 -17.17 -4.06
CA VAL A 214 15.59 -17.92 -3.13
C VAL A 214 16.34 -16.98 -2.19
N ILE A 215 16.65 -17.45 -0.99
CA ILE A 215 17.56 -16.81 -0.06
C ILE A 215 18.88 -17.59 -0.09
N GLN A 216 19.94 -16.94 -0.55
CA GLN A 216 21.25 -17.56 -0.76
C GLN A 216 22.37 -16.56 -0.51
N GLU A 217 23.63 -16.99 -0.67
CA GLU A 217 24.76 -16.06 -0.64
C GLU A 217 24.63 -14.97 -1.71
N CYS A 218 24.95 -13.73 -1.34
CA CYS A 218 24.78 -12.58 -2.20
C CYS A 218 25.71 -12.66 -3.42
N THR A 219 25.14 -12.63 -4.63
CA THR A 219 25.83 -12.74 -5.91
C THR A 219 26.06 -11.40 -6.61
N GLY A 220 25.65 -10.28 -6.00
CA GLY A 220 25.63 -8.98 -6.67
C GLY A 220 24.27 -8.63 -7.29
N GLN A 221 23.25 -9.48 -7.16
CA GLN A 221 21.92 -9.20 -7.71
C GLN A 221 21.34 -7.88 -7.17
N ARG A 222 20.71 -7.10 -8.07
CA ARG A 222 19.98 -5.87 -7.74
C ARG A 222 18.51 -6.01 -8.07
N TRP A 223 17.69 -5.35 -7.27
CA TRP A 223 16.24 -5.25 -7.43
C TRP A 223 15.88 -3.81 -7.81
N GLU A 224 14.87 -3.67 -8.66
CA GLU A 224 14.31 -2.38 -9.08
C GLU A 224 12.89 -2.26 -8.53
N ILE A 225 12.62 -1.18 -7.80
CA ILE A 225 11.29 -0.86 -7.25
C ILE A 225 10.63 0.15 -8.18
N LYS A 226 9.38 -0.13 -8.57
CA LYS A 226 8.64 0.72 -9.51
C LYS A 226 8.51 2.17 -9.04
N ASN A 227 8.14 2.40 -7.79
CA ASN A 227 7.96 3.74 -7.22
C ASN A 227 8.86 3.90 -5.99
N VAL A 228 9.86 4.77 -6.08
CA VAL A 228 10.74 5.13 -4.95
C VAL A 228 10.32 6.50 -4.41
N ILE A 229 10.13 6.59 -3.09
CA ILE A 229 9.69 7.80 -2.38
C ILE A 229 10.89 8.50 -1.73
N LYS A 230 11.80 7.73 -1.14
CA LYS A 230 13.02 8.21 -0.47
C LYS A 230 14.22 7.45 -1.00
N ASP A 231 15.34 8.13 -1.21
CA ASP A 231 16.59 7.49 -1.59
C ASP A 231 17.10 6.58 -0.45
N PHE A 232 17.73 5.46 -0.82
CA PHE A 232 18.21 4.42 0.10
C PHE A 232 19.53 3.80 -0.36
#